data_AF-A0A938CKG6-F1
#
_entry.id   AF-A0A938CKG6-F1
#
_cell.length_a   1.000
_cell.length_b   1.000
_cell.length_c   1.000
_cell.angle_alpha   90.00
_cell.angle_beta   90.00
_cell.angle_gamma   90.00
#
_symmetry.space_group_name_H-M   'P 1'
#
loop_
_entity.id
_entity.type
_entity.pdbx_description
1 polymer ?
#
loop_
_entity_poly.entity_id
_entity_poly.type
_entity_poly.pdbx_seq_one_letter_code
_entity_poly.pdbx_strand_id
1 'polypeptide(L)'
;AEMMRGEIEYRKGNFDAAFAHLRESVRLDDNLPYDEPWGWMQPTRHALGALLLEQGRVEEAAAVYRADLGFDNTLARPCQHPDNVWSLHGYHECLTRMKRLEQANLICQRLDLARARASVAVESSCFCSRRAGAAACCCD
;
A
#
# COMPACT_ATOMS: atom_id res chain seq x y z
N ALA A 1 -15.13 -5.84 10.39
CA ALA A 1 -15.91 -4.80 9.67
C ALA A 1 -15.18 -3.45 9.56
N GLU A 2 -14.01 -3.30 10.19
CA GLU A 2 -13.27 -2.03 10.24
C GLU A 2 -12.86 -1.50 8.87
N MET A 3 -12.43 -2.38 7.95
CA MET A 3 -12.09 -2.03 6.56
C MET A 3 -13.20 -1.20 5.89
N MET A 4 -14.42 -1.74 5.86
CA MET A 4 -15.58 -1.09 5.24
C MET A 4 -15.95 0.23 5.93
N ARG A 5 -15.89 0.28 7.26
CA ARG A 5 -16.16 1.50 8.03
C ARG A 5 -15.15 2.59 7.69
N GLY A 6 -13.87 2.24 7.62
CA GLY A 6 -12.80 3.16 7.25
C GLY A 6 -13.01 3.79 5.88
N GLU A 7 -13.34 2.98 4.87
CA GLU A 7 -13.63 3.50 3.53
C GLU A 7 -14.87 4.40 3.49
N ILE A 8 -15.95 4.02 4.17
CA ILE A 8 -17.18 4.82 4.23
C ILE A 8 -16.92 6.17 4.88
N GLU A 9 -16.26 6.19 6.05
CA GLU A 9 -15.94 7.44 6.74
C GLU A 9 -14.97 8.31 5.92
N TYR A 10 -14.03 7.69 5.21
CA TYR A 10 -13.13 8.41 4.30
C TYR A 10 -13.93 9.13 3.20
N ARG A 11 -14.91 8.44 2.61
CA ARG A 11 -15.76 9.02 1.56
C ARG A 11 -16.73 10.08 2.08
N LYS A 12 -17.06 10.07 3.37
CA LYS A 12 -17.81 11.15 4.03
C LYS A 12 -16.95 12.37 4.35
N GLY A 13 -15.62 12.29 4.20
CA GLY A 13 -14.67 13.34 4.59
C GLY A 13 -14.27 13.29 6.06
N ASN A 14 -14.69 12.27 6.82
CA ASN A 14 -14.36 12.08 8.23
C ASN A 14 -12.98 11.40 8.36
N PHE A 15 -11.92 12.08 7.92
CA PHE A 15 -10.60 11.47 7.72
C PHE A 15 -9.99 10.88 9.01
N ASP A 16 -10.14 11.53 10.16
CA ASP A 16 -9.59 11.02 11.41
C ASP A 16 -10.25 9.70 11.83
N ALA A 17 -11.58 9.63 11.77
CA ALA A 17 -12.34 8.42 12.02
C ALA A 17 -12.01 7.33 10.99
N ALA A 18 -11.89 7.71 9.72
CA ALA A 18 -11.52 6.80 8.64
C ALA A 18 -10.17 6.14 8.90
N PHE A 19 -9.14 6.93 9.20
CA PHE A 19 -7.80 6.40 9.46
C PHE A 19 -7.73 5.62 10.77
N ALA A 20 -8.55 5.93 11.77
CA ALA A 20 -8.66 5.10 12.98
C ALA A 20 -9.19 3.71 12.64
N HIS A 21 -10.28 3.62 11.88
CA HIS A 21 -10.85 2.34 11.42
C HIS A 21 -9.88 1.57 10.50
N LEU A 22 -9.21 2.23 9.57
CA LEU A 22 -8.26 1.57 8.67
C LEU A 22 -7.04 1.01 9.41
N ARG A 23 -6.50 1.74 10.39
CA ARG A 23 -5.40 1.23 11.24
C ARG A 23 -5.85 0.05 12.08
N GLU A 24 -7.05 0.10 12.63
CA GLU A 24 -7.60 -1.04 13.38
C GLU A 24 -7.83 -2.24 12.46
N SER A 25 -8.29 -2.02 11.22
CA SER A 25 -8.41 -3.08 10.23
C SER A 25 -7.08 -3.77 9.95
N VAL A 26 -6.00 -2.99 9.80
CA VAL A 26 -4.64 -3.50 9.62
C VAL A 26 -4.19 -4.30 10.85
N ARG A 27 -4.44 -3.77 12.06
CA ARG A 27 -4.10 -4.47 13.30
C ARG A 27 -4.83 -5.81 13.40
N LEU A 28 -6.11 -5.88 13.01
CA LEU A 28 -6.88 -7.12 13.02
C LEU A 28 -6.36 -8.12 11.99
N ASP A 29 -6.04 -7.66 10.77
CA ASP A 29 -5.47 -8.44 9.68
C ASP A 29 -4.12 -9.08 10.07
N ASP A 30 -3.21 -8.28 10.65
CA ASP A 30 -1.89 -8.74 11.12
C ASP A 30 -1.95 -9.79 12.24
N ASN A 31 -3.06 -9.83 12.98
CA ASN A 31 -3.27 -10.75 14.11
C ASN A 31 -4.23 -11.89 13.76
N LEU A 32 -4.57 -12.07 12.49
CA LEU A 32 -5.30 -13.26 12.07
C LEU A 32 -4.46 -14.52 12.34
N PRO A 33 -5.06 -15.58 12.89
CA PRO A 33 -4.40 -16.88 12.96
C PRO A 33 -3.97 -17.32 11.56
N TYR A 34 -2.79 -17.95 11.48
CA TYR A 34 -2.35 -18.55 10.22
C TYR A 34 -3.36 -19.60 9.75
N ASP A 35 -3.81 -19.46 8.51
CA ASP A 35 -4.75 -20.37 7.85
C ASP A 35 -4.34 -20.53 6.37
N GLU A 36 -4.57 -21.70 5.78
CA GLU A 36 -4.20 -22.00 4.40
C GLU A 36 -5.43 -22.55 3.63
N PRO A 37 -6.06 -21.74 2.75
CA PRO A 37 -5.64 -20.42 2.28
C PRO A 37 -5.94 -19.28 3.28
N TRP A 38 -5.26 -18.14 3.13
CA TRP A 38 -5.46 -16.99 4.00
C TRP A 38 -6.92 -16.55 4.03
N GLY A 39 -7.46 -16.35 5.24
CA GLY A 39 -8.83 -15.87 5.41
C GLY A 39 -9.09 -14.49 4.80
N TRP A 40 -8.03 -13.71 4.55
CA TRP A 40 -8.10 -12.41 3.92
C TRP A 40 -7.00 -12.26 2.86
N MET A 41 -7.36 -12.39 1.58
CA MET A 41 -6.39 -12.45 0.48
C MET A 41 -5.84 -11.08 0.03
N GLN A 42 -6.54 -9.98 0.33
CA GLN A 42 -6.14 -8.63 -0.10
C GLN A 42 -5.74 -7.80 1.12
N PRO A 43 -4.43 -7.59 1.37
CA PRO A 43 -3.97 -6.91 2.58
C PRO A 43 -4.69 -5.57 2.79
N THR A 44 -5.32 -5.41 3.96
CA THR A 44 -6.04 -4.17 4.34
C THR A 44 -5.13 -2.94 4.29
N ARG A 45 -3.83 -3.19 4.44
CA ARG A 45 -2.74 -2.23 4.40
C ARG A 45 -2.63 -1.44 3.09
N HIS A 46 -2.99 -2.03 1.94
CA HIS A 46 -2.96 -1.33 0.64
C HIS A 46 -3.93 -0.15 0.61
N ALA A 47 -5.15 -0.35 1.14
CA ALA A 47 -6.13 0.71 1.19
C ALA A 47 -5.71 1.82 2.15
N LEU A 48 -5.18 1.47 3.34
CA LEU A 48 -4.62 2.45 4.27
C LEU A 48 -3.50 3.27 3.60
N GLY A 49 -2.52 2.60 2.98
CA GLY A 49 -1.39 3.26 2.32
C GLY A 49 -1.83 4.18 1.18
N ALA A 50 -2.79 3.76 0.36
CA ALA A 50 -3.27 4.53 -0.78
C ALA A 50 -3.99 5.80 -0.33
N LEU A 51 -4.86 5.70 0.69
CA LEU A 51 -5.62 6.82 1.23
C LEU A 51 -4.74 7.79 2.03
N LEU A 52 -3.72 7.29 2.74
CA LEU A 52 -2.70 8.14 3.36
C LEU A 52 -1.95 8.96 2.29
N LEU A 53 -1.55 8.32 1.19
CA LEU A 53 -0.82 8.97 0.11
C LEU A 53 -1.68 10.01 -0.63
N GLU A 54 -2.97 9.72 -0.83
CA GLU A 54 -3.96 10.67 -1.36
C GLU A 54 -4.07 11.92 -0.49
N GLN A 55 -4.05 11.77 0.84
CA GLN A 55 -4.06 12.88 1.80
C GLN A 55 -2.69 13.54 2.03
N GLY A 56 -1.65 13.13 1.28
CA GLY A 56 -0.31 13.70 1.42
C GLY A 56 0.45 13.25 2.68
N ARG A 57 -0.04 12.23 3.39
CA ARG A 57 0.63 11.62 4.56
C ARG A 57 1.71 10.63 4.09
N VAL A 58 2.69 11.14 3.34
CA VAL A 58 3.63 10.35 2.56
C VAL A 58 4.50 9.44 3.43
N GLU A 59 5.04 9.95 4.54
CA GLU A 59 5.94 9.21 5.42
C GLU A 59 5.23 8.02 6.09
N GLU A 60 3.97 8.21 6.48
CA GLU A 60 3.16 7.14 7.05
C GLU A 60 2.81 6.09 6.00
N ALA A 61 2.41 6.53 4.80
CA ALA A 61 2.17 5.62 3.68
C ALA A 61 3.43 4.81 3.34
N ALA A 62 4.61 5.44 3.36
CA ALA A 62 5.88 4.77 3.11
C ALA A 62 6.15 3.67 4.15
N ALA A 63 5.90 3.92 5.44
CA ALA A 63 6.06 2.93 6.49
C ALA A 63 5.10 1.74 6.31
N VAL A 64 3.86 2.03 5.91
CA VAL A 64 2.82 1.04 5.59
C VAL A 64 3.29 0.11 4.47
N TYR A 65 3.76 0.63 3.32
CA TYR A 65 4.25 -0.22 2.24
C TYR A 65 5.56 -0.93 2.56
N ARG A 66 6.46 -0.29 3.30
CA ARG A 66 7.75 -0.88 3.71
C ARG A 66 7.54 -2.12 4.58
N ALA A 67 6.57 -2.07 5.49
CA ALA A 67 6.16 -3.20 6.30
C ALA A 67 5.55 -4.32 5.44
N ASP A 68 4.65 -3.96 4.50
CA ASP A 68 4.02 -4.92 3.58
C ASP A 68 5.07 -5.70 2.77
N LEU A 69 6.05 -4.98 2.19
CA LEU A 69 7.09 -5.56 1.33
C LEU A 69 8.14 -6.36 2.11
N GLY A 70 8.07 -6.38 3.45
CA GLY A 70 9.06 -7.06 4.29
C GLY A 70 10.44 -6.39 4.29
N PHE A 71 10.50 -5.07 4.05
CA PHE A 71 11.76 -4.31 4.14
C PHE A 71 12.09 -3.87 5.57
N ASP A 72 11.18 -4.10 6.51
CA ASP A 72 11.44 -4.00 7.94
C ASP A 72 10.84 -5.21 8.69
N ASN A 73 11.11 -5.28 9.99
CA ASN A 73 10.68 -6.38 10.85
C ASN A 73 9.34 -6.08 11.55
N THR A 74 8.50 -5.18 11.00
CA THR A 74 7.21 -4.83 11.62
C THR A 74 6.23 -6.00 11.59
N LEU A 75 6.27 -6.79 10.52
CA LEU A 75 5.37 -7.93 10.30
C LEU A 75 6.10 -9.26 10.45
N ALA A 76 5.40 -10.26 10.98
CA ALA A 76 5.85 -11.64 10.93
C ALA A 76 6.05 -12.05 9.47
N ARG A 77 7.04 -12.91 9.21
CA ARG A 77 7.39 -13.32 7.84
C ARG A 77 6.20 -13.82 6.99
N PRO A 78 5.24 -14.60 7.51
CA PRO A 78 4.08 -15.02 6.72
C PRO A 78 3.17 -13.88 6.26
N CYS A 79 3.21 -12.73 6.93
CA CYS A 79 2.41 -11.54 6.63
C CYS A 79 3.17 -10.52 5.76
N GLN A 80 4.36 -10.87 5.28
CA GLN A 80 5.14 -10.04 4.35
C GLN A 80 4.87 -10.50 2.91
N HIS A 81 4.73 -9.54 2.01
CA HIS A 81 4.41 -9.72 0.60
C HIS A 81 5.54 -9.19 -0.30
N PRO A 82 6.68 -9.89 -0.38
CA PRO A 82 7.76 -9.51 -1.30
C PRO A 82 7.23 -9.38 -2.73
N ASP A 83 7.67 -8.32 -3.40
CA ASP A 83 7.36 -8.04 -4.80
C ASP A 83 5.86 -7.91 -5.14
N ASN A 84 5.02 -7.60 -4.14
CA ASN A 84 3.63 -7.23 -4.38
C ASN A 84 3.57 -5.94 -5.21
N VAL A 85 3.03 -6.04 -6.44
CA VAL A 85 3.00 -4.94 -7.42
C VAL A 85 2.30 -3.68 -6.91
N TRP A 86 1.24 -3.84 -6.11
CA TRP A 86 0.45 -2.73 -5.57
C TRP A 86 1.23 -1.96 -4.51
N SER A 87 1.90 -2.68 -3.60
CA SER A 87 2.77 -2.06 -2.59
C SER A 87 4.05 -1.48 -3.18
N LEU A 88 4.65 -2.14 -4.17
CA LEU A 88 5.81 -1.59 -4.87
C LEU A 88 5.46 -0.26 -5.55
N HIS A 89 4.29 -0.18 -6.20
CA HIS A 89 3.81 1.07 -6.80
C HIS A 89 3.67 2.17 -5.76
N GLY A 90 2.94 1.90 -4.67
CA GLY A 90 2.73 2.87 -3.59
C GLY A 90 4.03 3.31 -2.92
N TYR A 91 4.95 2.38 -2.66
CA TYR A 91 6.23 2.68 -2.03
C TYR A 91 7.14 3.51 -2.94
N HIS A 92 7.21 3.17 -4.23
CA HIS A 92 7.93 3.95 -5.22
C HIS A 92 7.42 5.40 -5.25
N GLU A 93 6.11 5.59 -5.31
CA GLU A 93 5.50 6.92 -5.31
C GLU A 93 5.85 7.71 -4.02
N CYS A 94 5.83 7.04 -2.87
CA CYS A 94 6.24 7.66 -1.60
C CYS A 94 7.69 8.13 -1.63
N LEU A 95 8.62 7.27 -2.08
CA LEU A 95 10.04 7.59 -2.17
C LEU A 95 10.30 8.75 -3.13
N THR A 96 9.61 8.80 -4.26
CA THR A 96 9.69 9.88 -5.24
C THR A 96 9.19 11.20 -4.66
N ARG A 97 8.02 11.21 -3.98
CA ARG A 97 7.50 12.42 -3.31
C ARG A 97 8.42 12.91 -2.19
N MET A 98 9.08 11.99 -1.48
CA MET A 98 10.08 12.30 -0.45
C MET A 98 11.47 12.64 -1.00
N LYS A 99 11.66 12.66 -2.34
CA LYS A 99 12.94 12.93 -3.02
C LYS A 99 14.07 11.95 -2.67
N ARG A 100 13.74 10.72 -2.28
CA ARG A 100 14.72 9.64 -2.02
C ARG A 100 15.00 8.85 -3.29
N LEU A 101 15.58 9.53 -4.27
CA LEU A 101 15.67 9.04 -5.66
C LEU A 101 16.49 7.75 -5.81
N GLU A 102 17.56 7.58 -5.04
CA GLU A 102 18.36 6.35 -5.06
C GLU A 102 17.52 5.12 -4.68
N GLN A 103 16.77 5.22 -3.58
CA GLN A 103 15.87 4.15 -3.14
C GLN A 103 14.71 3.97 -4.14
N ALA A 104 14.16 5.07 -4.66
CA ALA A 104 13.09 5.02 -5.65
C ALA A 104 13.52 4.24 -6.91
N ASN A 105 14.73 4.47 -7.41
CA ASN A 105 15.28 3.76 -8.58
C ASN A 105 15.40 2.25 -8.34
N LEU A 106 15.87 1.84 -7.15
CA LEU A 106 15.95 0.41 -6.80
C LEU A 106 14.56 -0.23 -6.72
N ILE A 107 13.59 0.46 -6.15
CA ILE A 107 12.21 -0.02 -6.08
C ILE A 107 11.58 -0.04 -7.47
N CYS A 108 11.89 0.92 -8.35
CA CYS A 108 11.28 0.89 -9.66
C CYS A 108 11.76 -0.29 -10.52
N GLN A 109 13.04 -0.67 -10.43
CA GLN A 109 13.50 -1.90 -11.10
C GLN A 109 12.69 -3.15 -10.68
N ARG A 110 12.36 -3.27 -9.39
CA ARG A 110 11.49 -4.35 -8.90
C ARG A 110 10.05 -4.20 -9.36
N LEU A 111 9.54 -2.97 -9.35
CA LEU A 111 8.19 -2.65 -9.82
C LEU A 111 8.02 -3.00 -11.29
N ASP A 112 9.00 -2.70 -12.15
CA ASP A 112 8.94 -3.01 -13.58
C ASP A 112 8.89 -4.51 -13.84
N LEU A 113 9.69 -5.30 -13.10
CA LEU A 113 9.62 -6.77 -13.15
C LEU A 113 8.27 -7.30 -12.68
N ALA A 114 7.69 -6.73 -11.62
CA ALA A 114 6.37 -7.12 -11.12
C ALA A 114 5.25 -6.73 -12.10
N ARG A 115 5.32 -5.53 -12.69
CA ARG A 115 4.36 -5.01 -13.68
C ARG A 115 4.39 -5.79 -14.98
N ALA A 116 5.55 -6.28 -15.42
CA ALA A 116 5.67 -7.11 -16.62
C ALA A 116 4.85 -8.42 -16.53
N ARG A 117 4.51 -8.87 -15.32
CA ARG A 117 3.66 -10.05 -15.07
C ARG A 117 2.18 -9.71 -14.90
N ALA A 118 1.84 -8.43 -14.77
CA ALA A 118 0.48 -7.99 -14.57
C ALA A 118 -0.25 -7.89 -15.92
N SER A 119 -1.40 -8.56 -16.04
CA SER A 119 -2.25 -8.45 -17.23
C SER A 119 -2.97 -7.10 -17.35
N VAL A 120 -2.99 -6.32 -16.26
CA VAL A 120 -3.62 -5.00 -16.18
C VAL A 120 -2.60 -3.97 -15.75
N ALA A 121 -2.74 -2.74 -16.27
CA ALA A 121 -1.90 -1.64 -15.85
C ALA A 121 -2.16 -1.29 -14.38
N VAL A 122 -1.14 -1.44 -13.55
CA VAL A 122 -1.14 -1.00 -12.15
C VAL A 122 -0.67 0.46 -12.13
N GLU A 123 -1.60 1.37 -11.80
CA GLU A 123 -1.38 2.82 -11.80
C GLU A 123 -1.59 3.47 -10.43
N SER A 124 -2.05 2.69 -9.47
CA SER A 124 -2.22 3.09 -8.08
C SER A 124 -2.02 1.86 -7.21
N SER A 125 -1.68 2.05 -5.95
CA SER A 125 -1.56 0.94 -4.99
C SER A 125 -2.91 0.38 -4.54
N CYS A 126 -4.00 1.14 -4.68
CA CYS A 126 -5.35 0.67 -4.39
C CYS A 126 -6.40 1.54 -5.08
N PHE A 127 -7.43 0.91 -5.65
CA PHE A 127 -8.58 1.60 -6.25
C PHE A 127 -9.43 2.39 -5.25
N CYS A 128 -9.17 2.23 -3.95
CA CYS A 128 -9.77 3.08 -2.92
C CYS A 128 -9.29 4.53 -3.04
N SER A 129 -8.08 4.77 -3.57
CA SER A 129 -7.62 6.11 -3.91
C SER A 129 -8.19 6.58 -5.26
N ARG A 130 -8.61 7.84 -5.35
CA ARG A 130 -8.94 8.50 -6.61
C ARG A 130 -7.63 9.09 -7.14
N ARG A 131 -7.18 8.61 -8.32
CA ARG A 131 -5.95 9.02 -9.02
C ARG A 131 -5.51 10.46 -8.69
N ALA A 132 -4.31 10.60 -8.11
CA ALA A 132 -3.39 11.61 -8.60
C ALA A 132 -2.80 11.05 -9.91
N GLY A 133 -2.61 11.90 -10.92
CA GLY A 133 -2.30 11.49 -12.31
C GLY A 133 -1.20 10.42 -12.46
N ALA A 134 -1.33 9.63 -13.52
CA ALA A 134 -0.43 8.54 -13.87
C ALA A 134 1.05 8.97 -13.76
N ALA A 135 1.82 8.25 -12.94
CA ALA A 135 3.27 8.28 -13.07
C ALA A 135 3.63 7.63 -14.40
N ALA A 136 4.42 8.35 -15.21
CA ALA A 136 5.02 7.83 -16.44
C ALA A 136 5.76 6.51 -16.17
N CYS A 137 5.98 5.72 -17.21
CA CYS A 137 6.94 4.61 -17.16
C CYS A 137 8.22 5.11 -16.48
N CYS A 138 8.79 4.33 -15.55
CA CYS A 138 10.04 4.70 -14.87
C CYS A 138 11.26 4.75 -15.79
N CYS A 139 11.08 4.39 -17.05
CA CYS A 139 12.10 4.34 -18.09
C CYS A 139 11.94 5.53 -19.05
N ASP A 140 12.01 6.76 -18.55
CA ASP A 140 12.26 7.97 -19.35
C ASP A 140 13.31 8.84 -18.62
#